data_AF-A0A930HQT5-F1
#
_entry.id   AF-A0A930HQT5-F1
#
_cell.length_a   1.000
_cell.length_b   1.000
_cell.length_c   1.000
_cell.angle_alpha   90.00
_cell.angle_beta   90.00
_cell.angle_gamma   90.00
#
_symmetry.space_group_name_H-M   'P 1'
#
loop_
_entity.id
_entity.type
_entity.pdbx_description
1 polymer ?
#
loop_
_entity_poly.entity_id
_entity_poly.type
_entity_poly.pdbx_seq_one_letter_code
_entity_poly.pdbx_strand_id
1 'polypeptide(L)'
;MRTYLSLLLLLLFVGSGRASAQQPFETFFRDSTLRLDYILTGGESTTEITPDEAHLLKGWAGRRHYLDSLVLRGNAQLYVHDEATGKLIYAFSFNPLYLEWRQTPLAKTERRSYEEVLRIPFPKAPVKVTLRLCNAEQRTIVDQTQRVDPKDILIRDQTTKQPQKHKYLIHSGDSRDCIDLAFLAEGYTEAEMPIFLRDAEAATEALFNYEPFKSNRQHFNVVVVFSPSEESGVAVPREKRWPRTAFSSHFDTFYSDRYLTTRSVK
;
A
#
# COMPACT_ATOMS: atom_id res chain seq x y z
N MET A 1 42.70 -40.80 -28.48
CA MET A 1 42.97 -39.90 -27.32
C MET A 1 43.02 -38.40 -27.68
N ARG A 2 42.53 -37.94 -28.84
CA ARG A 2 42.67 -36.52 -29.27
C ARG A 2 41.37 -35.79 -29.64
N THR A 3 40.21 -36.43 -29.51
CA THR A 3 38.91 -35.85 -29.90
C THR A 3 37.96 -35.58 -28.73
N TYR A 4 38.32 -35.95 -27.51
CA TYR A 4 37.50 -35.68 -26.30
C TYR A 4 37.96 -34.44 -25.51
N LEU A 5 39.07 -33.80 -25.92
CA LEU A 5 39.61 -32.64 -25.19
C LEU A 5 38.96 -31.31 -25.63
N SER A 6 38.33 -31.27 -26.80
CA SER A 6 37.69 -30.05 -27.33
C SER A 6 36.26 -29.83 -26.80
N LEU A 7 35.61 -30.86 -26.25
CA LEU A 7 34.26 -30.71 -25.67
C LEU A 7 34.28 -30.21 -24.22
N LEU A 8 35.42 -30.33 -23.52
CA LEU A 8 35.55 -29.89 -22.13
C LEU A 8 35.80 -28.38 -22.00
N LEU A 9 36.26 -27.70 -23.07
CA LEU A 9 36.51 -26.25 -23.05
C LEU A 9 35.26 -25.41 -23.38
N LEU A 10 34.21 -26.01 -23.97
CA LEU A 10 32.98 -25.29 -24.33
C LEU A 10 31.95 -25.24 -23.19
N LEU A 11 32.13 -26.05 -22.13
CA LEU A 11 31.26 -26.11 -20.95
C LEU A 11 31.65 -25.15 -19.83
N LEU A 12 32.77 -24.43 -19.95
CA LEU A 12 33.24 -23.47 -18.95
C LEU A 12 32.73 -22.03 -19.18
N PHE A 13 31.92 -21.78 -20.21
CA PHE A 13 31.40 -20.44 -20.54
C PHE A 13 29.90 -20.24 -20.29
N VAL A 14 29.20 -21.22 -19.72
CA VAL A 14 27.77 -21.14 -19.39
C VAL A 14 27.61 -21.20 -17.88
N GLY A 15 27.92 -20.10 -17.20
CA GLY A 15 27.87 -20.10 -15.74
C GLY A 15 28.05 -18.76 -15.06
N SER A 16 28.12 -17.65 -15.78
CA SER A 16 27.94 -16.32 -15.16
C SER A 16 26.45 -16.05 -15.02
N GLY A 17 25.76 -16.84 -14.20
CA GLY A 17 24.49 -16.41 -13.65
C GLY A 17 24.75 -15.06 -13.01
N ARG A 18 24.22 -13.98 -13.60
CA ARG A 18 24.18 -12.70 -12.91
C ARG A 18 23.37 -12.95 -11.65
N ALA A 19 24.04 -13.19 -10.53
CA ALA A 19 23.45 -12.90 -9.24
C ALA A 19 23.03 -11.44 -9.36
N SER A 20 21.72 -11.20 -9.47
CA SER A 20 21.20 -9.85 -9.38
C SER A 20 21.59 -9.37 -8.00
N ALA A 21 22.69 -8.61 -7.92
CA ALA A 21 23.13 -8.03 -6.68
C ALA A 21 21.98 -7.14 -6.21
N GLN A 22 21.27 -7.61 -5.20
CA GLN A 22 20.10 -6.93 -4.70
C GLN A 22 20.51 -5.53 -4.29
N GLN A 23 19.80 -4.52 -4.81
CA GLN A 23 20.11 -3.13 -4.52
C GLN A 23 20.02 -2.90 -3.01
N PRO A 24 21.10 -2.47 -2.34
CA PRO A 24 21.03 -2.13 -0.93
C PRO A 24 20.06 -0.96 -0.73
N PHE A 25 19.13 -1.10 0.22
CA PHE A 25 18.15 -0.07 0.56
C PHE A 25 18.82 1.30 0.80
N GLU A 26 19.91 1.29 1.58
CA GLU A 26 20.62 2.50 2.00
C GLU A 26 21.32 3.24 0.86
N THR A 27 21.42 2.66 -0.34
CA THR A 27 21.98 3.38 -1.50
C THR A 27 21.08 4.55 -1.91
N PHE A 28 19.75 4.35 -1.92
CA PHE A 28 18.80 5.34 -2.45
C PHE A 28 17.85 5.90 -1.40
N PHE A 29 17.63 5.18 -0.30
CA PHE A 29 16.60 5.52 0.67
C PHE A 29 17.18 5.68 2.08
N ARG A 30 16.47 6.46 2.90
CA ARG A 30 16.69 6.57 4.35
C ARG A 30 15.54 5.88 5.09
N ASP A 31 15.74 5.57 6.38
CA ASP A 31 14.73 4.94 7.25
C ASP A 31 13.61 5.92 7.68
N SER A 32 12.88 6.41 6.68
CA SER A 32 11.68 7.22 6.84
C SER A 32 10.74 6.95 5.67
N THR A 33 9.47 7.33 5.79
CA THR A 33 8.47 7.07 4.76
C THR A 33 8.12 8.37 4.04
N LEU A 34 8.05 8.31 2.71
CA LEU A 34 7.37 9.32 1.91
C LEU A 34 5.96 8.79 1.62
N ARG A 35 4.96 9.42 2.26
CA ARG A 35 3.54 9.21 1.97
C ARG A 35 3.15 10.15 0.83
N LEU A 36 2.49 9.60 -0.18
CA LEU A 36 2.01 10.30 -1.37
C LEU A 36 0.50 10.10 -1.48
N ASP A 37 -0.23 11.18 -1.42
CA ASP A 37 -1.68 11.18 -1.57
C ASP A 37 -2.00 11.52 -3.04
N TYR A 38 -2.95 10.77 -3.61
CA TYR A 38 -3.40 10.93 -4.98
C TYR A 38 -4.92 11.01 -5.02
N ILE A 39 -5.43 11.73 -6.01
CA ILE A 39 -6.85 11.72 -6.38
C ILE A 39 -7.00 11.03 -7.74
N LEU A 40 -7.76 9.95 -7.77
CA LEU A 40 -8.17 9.27 -9.00
C LEU A 40 -9.52 9.83 -9.44
N THR A 41 -9.58 10.50 -10.59
CA THR A 41 -10.80 11.15 -11.07
C THR A 41 -11.19 10.63 -12.44
N GLY A 42 -12.48 10.37 -12.67
CA GLY A 42 -12.95 10.06 -14.02
C GLY A 42 -14.32 9.39 -14.06
N GLY A 43 -14.57 8.68 -15.16
CA GLY A 43 -15.76 7.86 -15.41
C GLY A 43 -15.37 6.59 -16.18
N GLU A 44 -16.28 6.08 -17.01
CA GLU A 44 -16.02 4.88 -17.82
C GLU A 44 -14.90 5.13 -18.84
N SER A 45 -15.02 6.21 -19.63
CA SER A 45 -14.15 6.48 -20.79
C SER A 45 -12.88 7.25 -20.48
N THR A 46 -12.82 7.97 -19.36
CA THR A 46 -11.68 8.83 -19.00
C THR A 46 -11.26 8.60 -17.55
N THR A 47 -9.95 8.61 -17.32
CA THR A 47 -9.34 8.56 -16.00
C THR A 47 -8.15 9.49 -15.96
N GLU A 48 -8.05 10.24 -14.87
CA GLU A 48 -6.94 11.10 -14.52
C GLU A 48 -6.43 10.71 -13.13
N ILE A 49 -5.12 10.80 -12.95
CA ILE A 49 -4.45 10.67 -11.66
C ILE A 49 -3.87 12.04 -11.36
N THR A 50 -4.16 12.59 -10.19
CA THR A 50 -3.61 13.89 -9.75
C THR A 50 -2.92 13.70 -8.41
N PRO A 51 -1.62 14.04 -8.27
CA PRO A 51 -1.01 14.14 -6.95
C PRO A 51 -1.69 15.21 -6.09
N ASP A 52 -1.89 14.92 -4.81
CA ASP A 52 -2.55 15.80 -3.83
C ASP A 52 -1.53 16.38 -2.83
N GLU A 53 -1.16 15.61 -1.81
CA GLU A 53 -0.20 16.00 -0.78
C GLU A 53 0.95 14.99 -0.66
N ALA A 54 2.10 15.45 -0.17
CA ALA A 54 3.22 14.61 0.21
C ALA A 54 3.57 14.82 1.68
N HIS A 55 3.85 13.73 2.41
CA HIS A 55 4.19 13.78 3.83
C HIS A 55 5.44 12.96 4.14
N LEU A 56 6.27 13.47 5.04
CA LEU A 56 7.39 12.74 5.61
C LEU A 56 6.95 12.12 6.94
N LEU A 57 7.00 10.79 7.05
CA LEU A 57 6.69 10.04 8.27
C LEU A 57 7.94 9.40 8.87
N LYS A 58 7.94 9.21 10.18
CA LYS A 58 9.03 8.56 10.93
C LYS A 58 9.11 7.06 10.60
N GLY A 59 10.32 6.56 10.35
CA GLY A 59 10.60 5.15 10.07
C GLY A 59 10.11 4.65 8.71
N TRP A 60 10.61 3.49 8.28
CA TRP A 60 10.11 2.73 7.13
C TRP A 60 9.80 1.29 7.53
N ALA A 61 8.51 0.94 7.53
CA ALA A 61 8.01 -0.39 7.88
C ALA A 61 7.78 -1.30 6.65
N GLY A 62 8.15 -0.84 5.46
CA GLY A 62 8.04 -1.65 4.25
C GLY A 62 9.31 -2.46 3.99
N ARG A 63 9.28 -3.21 2.89
CA ARG A 63 10.40 -4.08 2.52
C ARG A 63 11.70 -3.30 2.27
N ARG A 64 12.83 -3.95 2.54
CA ARG A 64 14.20 -3.48 2.24
C ARG A 64 14.91 -4.29 1.16
N HIS A 65 14.21 -5.30 0.65
CA HIS A 65 14.66 -6.27 -0.33
C HIS A 65 13.65 -6.32 -1.49
N TYR A 66 14.11 -6.77 -2.66
CA TYR A 66 13.30 -6.86 -3.89
C TYR A 66 12.61 -5.53 -4.21
N LEU A 67 13.35 -4.43 -4.05
CA LEU A 67 12.80 -3.07 -4.12
C LEU A 67 12.31 -2.75 -5.54
N ASP A 68 13.00 -3.23 -6.56
CA ASP A 68 12.74 -2.95 -7.99
C ASP A 68 11.84 -3.99 -8.67
N SER A 69 11.11 -4.81 -7.91
CA SER A 69 10.19 -5.81 -8.45
C SER A 69 8.79 -5.73 -7.85
N LEU A 70 7.84 -6.29 -8.59
CA LEU A 70 6.45 -6.46 -8.17
C LEU A 70 6.23 -7.94 -7.81
N VAL A 71 5.67 -8.20 -6.62
CA VAL A 71 5.28 -9.56 -6.20
C VAL A 71 4.09 -10.06 -7.03
N LEU A 72 3.12 -9.18 -7.27
CA LEU A 72 1.97 -9.39 -8.16
C LEU A 72 1.84 -8.17 -9.06
N ARG A 73 1.17 -8.29 -10.21
CA ARG A 73 1.07 -7.15 -11.15
C ARG A 73 0.12 -6.06 -10.66
N GLY A 74 -0.97 -6.43 -10.00
CA GLY A 74 -2.09 -5.52 -9.67
C GLY A 74 -2.70 -4.82 -10.89
N ASN A 75 -3.73 -4.02 -10.65
CA ASN A 75 -4.28 -3.09 -11.65
C ASN A 75 -3.83 -1.65 -11.41
N ALA A 76 -3.17 -1.36 -10.29
CA ALA A 76 -2.43 -0.13 -10.07
C ALA A 76 -0.97 -0.47 -9.77
N GLN A 77 -0.04 0.23 -10.42
CA GLN A 77 1.39 -0.03 -10.34
C GLN A 77 2.13 1.29 -10.10
N LEU A 78 2.94 1.33 -9.06
CA LEU A 78 3.80 2.44 -8.72
C LEU A 78 5.26 2.07 -9.01
N TYR A 79 5.96 2.95 -9.72
CA TYR A 79 7.38 2.82 -10.03
C TYR A 79 8.12 4.08 -9.60
N VAL A 80 9.23 3.92 -8.90
CA VAL A 80 10.10 5.01 -8.44
C VAL A 80 11.44 4.87 -9.15
N HIS A 81 11.78 5.87 -9.95
CA HIS A 81 13.06 5.95 -10.65
C HIS A 81 13.94 7.02 -10.02
N ASP A 82 15.22 6.71 -9.81
CA ASP A 82 16.24 7.71 -9.52
C ASP A 82 16.29 8.72 -10.69
N GLU A 83 16.24 10.01 -10.39
CA GLU A 83 16.17 11.02 -11.45
C GLU A 83 17.49 11.13 -12.23
N ALA A 84 18.63 10.99 -11.55
CA ALA A 84 19.94 11.21 -12.16
C ALA A 84 20.31 10.09 -13.14
N THR A 85 20.01 8.84 -12.78
CA THR A 85 20.40 7.68 -13.59
C THR A 85 19.25 7.04 -14.34
N GLY A 86 18.00 7.40 -14.05
CA GLY A 86 16.80 6.75 -14.61
C GLY A 86 16.58 5.32 -14.13
N LYS A 87 17.28 4.89 -13.07
CA LYS A 87 17.24 3.51 -12.58
C LYS A 87 15.95 3.28 -11.79
N LEU A 88 15.25 2.17 -12.01
CA LEU A 88 14.15 1.73 -11.14
C LEU A 88 14.72 1.33 -9.77
N ILE A 89 14.28 2.02 -8.72
CA ILE A 89 14.79 1.86 -7.36
C ILE A 89 13.73 1.39 -6.36
N TYR A 90 12.44 1.57 -6.67
CA TYR A 90 11.34 0.98 -5.91
C TYR A 90 10.12 0.71 -6.80
N ALA A 91 9.38 -0.36 -6.53
CA ALA A 91 8.13 -0.70 -7.22
C ALA A 91 7.09 -1.25 -6.23
N PHE A 92 5.81 -1.02 -6.47
CA PHE A 92 4.72 -1.61 -5.68
C PHE A 92 3.45 -1.68 -6.52
N SER A 93 2.51 -2.57 -6.19
CA SER A 93 1.25 -2.71 -6.91
C SER A 93 0.08 -2.95 -5.95
N PHE A 94 -1.11 -2.52 -6.35
CA PHE A 94 -2.34 -2.68 -5.58
C PHE A 94 -3.57 -2.66 -6.51
N ASN A 95 -4.77 -2.68 -5.94
CA ASN A 95 -6.04 -2.50 -6.66
C ASN A 95 -6.89 -1.47 -5.90
N PRO A 96 -7.15 -0.29 -6.47
CA PRO A 96 -7.95 0.75 -5.83
C PRO A 96 -9.46 0.50 -6.00
N LEU A 97 -10.26 0.94 -5.02
CA LEU A 97 -11.72 0.92 -5.07
C LEU A 97 -12.27 1.70 -6.29
N TYR A 98 -11.54 2.72 -6.74
CA TYR A 98 -11.85 3.47 -7.97
C TYR A 98 -11.98 2.57 -9.21
N LEU A 99 -11.10 1.58 -9.37
CA LEU A 99 -11.15 0.71 -10.55
C LEU A 99 -12.35 -0.26 -10.49
N GLU A 100 -12.83 -0.62 -9.30
CA GLU A 100 -14.10 -1.33 -9.17
C GLU A 100 -15.27 -0.44 -9.54
N TRP A 101 -15.32 0.79 -9.01
CA TRP A 101 -16.37 1.76 -9.32
C TRP A 101 -16.52 2.01 -10.82
N ARG A 102 -15.39 2.09 -11.54
CA ARG A 102 -15.37 2.29 -12.99
C ARG A 102 -16.05 1.18 -13.79
N GLN A 103 -16.21 -0.02 -13.23
CA GLN A 103 -16.90 -1.13 -13.87
C GLN A 103 -18.42 -1.13 -13.57
N THR A 104 -18.90 -0.18 -12.78
CA THR A 104 -20.32 -0.07 -12.45
C THR A 104 -21.08 0.74 -13.50
N PRO A 105 -22.40 0.54 -13.67
CA PRO A 105 -23.23 1.38 -14.53
C PRO A 105 -23.14 2.88 -14.22
N LEU A 106 -22.83 3.24 -12.96
CA LEU A 106 -22.69 4.64 -12.54
C LEU A 106 -21.58 5.37 -13.29
N ALA A 107 -20.48 4.69 -13.61
CA ALA A 107 -19.35 5.31 -14.28
C ALA A 107 -19.67 5.77 -15.72
N LYS A 108 -20.78 5.29 -16.30
CA LYS A 108 -21.26 5.72 -17.63
C LYS A 108 -21.92 7.09 -17.61
N THR A 109 -22.51 7.46 -16.48
CA THR A 109 -23.33 8.68 -16.32
C THR A 109 -22.74 9.68 -15.35
N GLU A 110 -21.76 9.27 -14.55
CA GLU A 110 -21.17 10.08 -13.49
C GLU A 110 -19.64 10.17 -13.64
N ARG A 111 -19.10 11.28 -13.15
CA ARG A 111 -17.68 11.42 -12.84
C ARG A 111 -17.49 11.48 -11.33
N ARG A 112 -16.51 10.74 -10.81
CA ARG A 112 -16.18 10.73 -9.37
C ARG A 112 -14.68 10.81 -9.13
N SER A 113 -14.33 11.25 -7.92
CA SER A 113 -12.96 11.34 -7.43
C SER A 113 -12.74 10.41 -6.23
N TYR A 114 -11.62 9.70 -6.16
CA TYR A 114 -11.29 8.77 -5.08
C TYR A 114 -9.91 9.09 -4.53
N GLU A 115 -9.76 9.02 -3.22
CA GLU A 115 -8.49 9.21 -2.53
C GLU A 115 -7.68 7.91 -2.55
N GLU A 116 -6.39 8.03 -2.79
CA GLU A 116 -5.44 6.92 -2.66
C GLU A 116 -4.19 7.39 -1.92
N VAL A 117 -3.79 6.66 -0.89
CA VAL A 117 -2.62 6.97 -0.06
C VAL A 117 -1.57 5.89 -0.27
N LEU A 118 -0.43 6.26 -0.82
CA LEU A 118 0.67 5.35 -1.12
C LEU A 118 1.88 5.69 -0.26
N ARG A 119 2.66 4.66 0.09
CA ARG A 119 3.87 4.80 0.91
C ARG A 119 5.06 4.22 0.18
N ILE A 120 6.12 5.02 0.05
CA ILE A 120 7.40 4.59 -0.49
C ILE A 120 8.52 4.91 0.50
N PRO A 121 9.66 4.21 0.46
CA PRO A 121 10.79 4.59 1.30
C PRO A 121 11.29 5.96 0.87
N PHE A 122 11.65 6.80 1.83
CA PHE A 122 11.97 8.20 1.55
C PHE A 122 13.31 8.31 0.81
N PRO A 123 13.35 8.97 -0.37
CA PRO A 123 14.54 9.01 -1.20
C PRO A 123 15.61 9.99 -0.67
N LYS A 124 16.88 9.69 -0.91
CA LYS A 124 18.04 10.55 -0.56
C LYS A 124 18.32 11.63 -1.61
N ALA A 125 17.85 11.43 -2.84
CA ALA A 125 18.01 12.34 -3.99
C ALA A 125 16.67 12.47 -4.75
N PRO A 126 16.53 13.43 -5.68
CA PRO A 126 15.32 13.55 -6.48
C PRO A 126 14.94 12.28 -7.25
N VAL A 127 13.64 12.01 -7.33
CA VAL A 127 13.09 10.81 -8.00
C VAL A 127 11.92 11.17 -8.91
N LYS A 128 11.63 10.29 -9.88
CA LYS A 128 10.41 10.30 -10.67
C LYS A 128 9.51 9.15 -10.20
N VAL A 129 8.33 9.48 -9.68
CA VAL A 129 7.32 8.53 -9.24
C VAL A 129 6.23 8.44 -10.30
N THR A 130 6.08 7.26 -10.89
CA THR A 130 5.04 6.97 -11.88
C THR A 130 3.96 6.08 -11.25
N LEU A 131 2.71 6.55 -11.24
CA LEU A 131 1.54 5.73 -10.95
C LEU A 131 0.83 5.38 -12.26
N ARG A 132 0.64 4.08 -12.49
CA ARG A 132 -0.01 3.51 -13.66
C ARG A 132 -1.27 2.77 -13.22
N LEU A 133 -2.39 3.02 -13.92
CA LEU A 133 -3.59 2.20 -13.79
C LEU A 133 -3.76 1.34 -15.05
N CYS A 134 -4.10 0.07 -14.85
CA CYS A 134 -4.28 -0.94 -15.89
C CYS A 134 -5.71 -1.51 -15.83
N ASN A 135 -6.20 -1.97 -16.97
CA ASN A 135 -7.47 -2.71 -17.05
C ASN A 135 -7.25 -4.21 -16.76
N ALA A 136 -8.34 -4.99 -16.84
CA ALA A 136 -8.30 -6.44 -16.59
C ALA A 136 -7.34 -7.19 -17.55
N GLU A 137 -7.19 -6.72 -18.78
CA GLU A 137 -6.24 -7.26 -19.77
C GLU A 137 -4.81 -6.71 -19.60
N GLN A 138 -4.53 -5.99 -18.51
CA GLN A 138 -3.23 -5.39 -18.19
C GLN A 138 -2.78 -4.33 -19.22
N ARG A 139 -3.73 -3.72 -19.93
CA ARG A 139 -3.48 -2.56 -20.79
C ARG A 139 -3.52 -1.30 -19.95
N THR A 140 -2.57 -0.40 -20.17
CA THR A 140 -2.54 0.90 -19.50
C THR A 140 -3.79 1.71 -19.83
N ILE A 141 -4.46 2.18 -18.79
CA ILE A 141 -5.56 3.14 -18.84
C ILE A 141 -4.99 4.54 -18.81
N VAL A 142 -4.12 4.80 -17.83
CA VAL A 142 -3.46 6.09 -17.63
C VAL A 142 -2.15 5.89 -16.88
N ASP A 143 -1.17 6.74 -17.20
CA ASP A 143 0.05 6.91 -16.44
C ASP A 143 0.14 8.37 -15.99
N GLN A 144 0.58 8.58 -14.75
CA GLN A 144 0.96 9.90 -14.24
C GLN A 144 2.36 9.79 -13.64
N THR A 145 3.23 10.72 -14.01
CA THR A 145 4.58 10.82 -13.43
C THR A 145 4.76 12.17 -12.74
N GLN A 146 5.14 12.14 -11.47
CA GLN A 146 5.57 13.31 -10.73
C GLN A 146 7.05 13.25 -10.38
N ARG A 147 7.73 14.39 -10.43
CA ARG A 147 9.06 14.55 -9.83
C ARG A 147 8.88 14.86 -8.35
N VAL A 148 9.61 14.18 -7.48
CA VAL A 148 9.68 14.49 -6.05
C VAL A 148 11.11 14.85 -5.69
N ASP A 149 11.31 16.05 -5.17
CA ASP A 149 12.58 16.47 -4.59
C ASP A 149 12.53 16.25 -3.06
N PRO A 150 13.41 15.43 -2.47
CA PRO A 150 13.40 15.20 -1.02
C PRO A 150 13.68 16.46 -0.19
N LYS A 151 14.10 17.56 -0.82
CA LYS A 151 14.32 18.87 -0.19
C LYS A 151 13.14 19.83 -0.35
N ASP A 152 12.06 19.42 -1.01
CA ASP A 152 10.88 20.26 -1.17
C ASP A 152 10.25 20.60 0.19
N ILE A 153 10.11 21.89 0.45
CA ILE A 153 9.55 22.43 1.70
C ILE A 153 8.05 22.20 1.83
N LEU A 154 7.35 21.82 0.74
CA LEU A 154 5.93 21.46 0.77
C LEU A 154 5.68 20.00 1.14
N ILE A 155 6.73 19.18 1.30
CA ILE A 155 6.60 17.86 1.92
C ILE A 155 6.32 18.08 3.41
N ARG A 156 5.10 17.82 3.85
CA ARG A 156 4.66 18.08 5.22
C ARG A 156 5.37 17.11 6.17
N ASP A 157 6.22 17.63 7.04
CA ASP A 157 6.90 16.84 8.06
C ASP A 157 5.92 16.44 9.18
N GLN A 158 5.66 15.14 9.30
CA GLN A 158 4.85 14.55 10.38
C GLN A 158 5.68 13.63 11.29
N THR A 159 7.01 13.71 11.26
CA THR A 159 7.88 12.83 12.06
C THR A 159 7.74 13.03 13.57
N THR A 160 7.26 14.20 13.98
CA THR A 160 7.00 14.57 15.37
C THR A 160 5.56 14.32 15.80
N LYS A 161 4.68 13.90 14.88
CA LYS A 161 3.28 13.58 15.19
C LYS A 161 3.24 12.40 16.15
N GLN A 162 2.57 12.56 17.28
CA GLN A 162 2.39 11.48 18.23
C GLN A 162 1.55 10.37 17.61
N PRO A 163 1.97 9.10 17.73
CA PRO A 163 1.16 7.99 17.25
C PRO A 163 -0.16 7.95 18.03
N GLN A 164 -1.23 7.51 17.37
CA GLN A 164 -2.45 7.18 18.09
C GLN A 164 -2.16 6.08 19.12
N LYS A 165 -2.96 6.06 20.19
CA LYS A 165 -2.87 5.02 21.21
C LYS A 165 -2.99 3.66 20.52
N HIS A 166 -2.09 2.74 20.85
CA HIS A 166 -2.03 1.43 20.22
C HIS A 166 -1.47 0.38 21.17
N LYS A 167 -1.68 -0.89 20.84
CA LYS A 167 -1.19 -2.05 21.58
C LYS A 167 -0.78 -3.14 20.60
N TYR A 168 0.36 -3.79 20.82
CA TYR A 168 0.71 -4.99 20.05
C TYR A 168 -0.04 -6.21 20.60
N LEU A 169 -0.65 -6.98 19.71
CA LEU A 169 -1.15 -8.33 19.98
C LEU A 169 -0.07 -9.38 19.69
N ILE A 170 0.74 -9.13 18.65
CA ILE A 170 1.92 -9.93 18.30
C ILE A 170 3.06 -8.94 18.01
N HIS A 171 4.23 -9.16 18.61
CA HIS A 171 5.44 -8.38 18.31
C HIS A 171 6.61 -9.36 18.19
N SER A 172 6.82 -9.86 16.98
CA SER A 172 7.82 -10.90 16.69
C SER A 172 9.22 -10.33 16.47
N GLY A 173 9.34 -9.06 16.08
CA GLY A 173 10.62 -8.42 15.83
C GLY A 173 10.48 -6.98 15.32
N ASP A 174 11.60 -6.42 14.88
CA ASP A 174 11.63 -5.08 14.27
C ASP A 174 10.87 -5.05 12.94
N SER A 175 10.22 -3.93 12.62
CA SER A 175 9.48 -3.71 11.36
C SER A 175 10.33 -3.88 10.09
N ARG A 176 11.67 -3.89 10.22
CA ARG A 176 12.59 -4.21 9.11
C ARG A 176 12.58 -5.69 8.73
N ASP A 177 12.25 -6.56 9.68
CA ASP A 177 12.36 -8.02 9.57
C ASP A 177 10.98 -8.71 9.58
N CYS A 178 9.92 -8.01 9.98
CA CYS A 178 8.56 -8.52 10.08
C CYS A 178 7.57 -7.76 9.16
N ILE A 179 6.48 -8.42 8.81
CA ILE A 179 5.32 -7.81 8.17
C ILE A 179 4.45 -7.16 9.27
N ASP A 180 4.29 -5.85 9.22
CA ASP A 180 3.41 -5.13 10.15
C ASP A 180 1.96 -5.09 9.66
N LEU A 181 1.05 -5.66 10.44
CA LEU A 181 -0.40 -5.63 10.24
C LEU A 181 -1.04 -4.75 11.32
N ALA A 182 -1.87 -3.79 10.89
CA ALA A 182 -2.61 -2.91 11.79
C ALA A 182 -4.11 -3.16 11.71
N PHE A 183 -4.74 -3.41 12.85
CA PHE A 183 -6.20 -3.32 13.01
C PHE A 183 -6.58 -1.91 13.48
N LEU A 184 -7.55 -1.30 12.80
CA LEU A 184 -8.09 0.02 13.13
C LEU A 184 -9.54 -0.14 13.59
N ALA A 185 -9.96 0.65 14.58
CA ALA A 185 -11.32 0.65 15.08
C ALA A 185 -12.23 1.54 14.22
N GLU A 186 -13.30 0.99 13.65
CA GLU A 186 -14.30 1.73 12.88
C GLU A 186 -15.69 1.51 13.48
N GLY A 187 -16.40 2.58 13.83
CA GLY A 187 -17.71 2.50 14.48
C GLY A 187 -17.69 2.03 15.94
N TYR A 188 -16.54 2.10 16.60
CA TYR A 188 -16.42 1.86 18.05
C TYR A 188 -16.11 3.18 18.75
N THR A 189 -16.92 3.56 19.72
CA THR A 189 -16.65 4.69 20.61
C THR A 189 -15.53 4.37 21.61
N GLU A 190 -15.01 5.38 22.31
CA GLU A 190 -13.97 5.17 23.35
C GLU A 190 -14.40 4.13 24.40
N ALA A 191 -15.68 4.13 24.78
CA ALA A 191 -16.24 3.17 25.74
C ALA A 191 -16.29 1.73 25.20
N GLU A 192 -16.27 1.56 23.89
CA GLU A 192 -16.34 0.26 23.20
C GLU A 192 -14.96 -0.28 22.79
N MET A 193 -13.87 0.44 23.09
CA MET A 193 -12.50 -0.03 22.82
C MET A 193 -12.16 -1.42 23.41
N PRO A 194 -12.69 -1.82 24.60
CA PRO A 194 -12.55 -3.20 25.07
C PRO A 194 -13.25 -4.24 24.20
N ILE A 195 -14.31 -3.87 23.48
CA ILE A 195 -14.99 -4.74 22.50
C ILE A 195 -14.10 -4.87 21.26
N PHE A 196 -13.67 -3.75 20.68
CA PHE A 196 -12.74 -3.73 19.54
C PHE A 196 -11.48 -4.55 19.78
N LEU A 197 -10.89 -4.46 20.98
CA LEU A 197 -9.71 -5.24 21.33
C LEU A 197 -9.98 -6.74 21.26
N ARG A 198 -11.11 -7.22 21.78
CA ARG A 198 -11.51 -8.63 21.72
C ARG A 198 -11.76 -9.08 20.29
N ASP A 199 -12.38 -8.23 19.47
CA ASP A 199 -12.65 -8.54 18.06
C ASP A 199 -11.34 -8.65 17.26
N ALA A 200 -10.39 -7.74 17.51
CA ALA A 200 -9.06 -7.79 16.90
C ALA A 200 -8.23 -9.00 17.37
N GLU A 201 -8.33 -9.40 18.65
CA GLU A 201 -7.74 -10.63 19.17
C GLU A 201 -8.34 -11.86 18.47
N ALA A 202 -9.67 -11.94 18.34
CA ALA A 202 -10.34 -13.02 17.64
C ALA A 202 -9.97 -13.08 16.15
N ALA A 203 -9.91 -11.94 15.46
CA ALA A 203 -9.48 -11.85 14.06
C ALA A 203 -8.02 -12.27 13.88
N THR A 204 -7.14 -11.90 14.83
CA THR A 204 -5.74 -12.31 14.85
C THR A 204 -5.62 -13.82 14.97
N GLU A 205 -6.29 -14.45 15.94
CA GLU A 205 -6.25 -15.91 16.09
C GLU A 205 -6.89 -16.61 14.89
N ALA A 206 -7.98 -16.09 14.34
CA ALA A 206 -8.57 -16.63 13.12
C ALA A 206 -7.55 -16.64 11.97
N LEU A 207 -6.87 -15.52 11.70
CA LEU A 207 -5.85 -15.43 10.64
C LEU A 207 -4.73 -16.47 10.83
N PHE A 208 -4.16 -16.54 12.02
CA PHE A 208 -3.03 -17.43 12.33
C PHE A 208 -3.44 -18.88 12.61
N ASN A 209 -4.71 -19.24 12.45
CA ASN A 209 -5.15 -20.63 12.41
C ASN A 209 -5.11 -21.24 11.00
N TYR A 210 -4.94 -20.43 9.96
CA TYR A 210 -4.83 -20.89 8.57
C TYR A 210 -3.38 -20.96 8.10
N GLU A 211 -3.03 -21.99 7.33
CA GLU A 211 -1.75 -22.01 6.60
C GLU A 211 -1.83 -21.13 5.34
N PRO A 212 -0.72 -20.48 4.93
CA PRO A 212 0.61 -20.54 5.52
C PRO A 212 0.84 -19.56 6.69
N PHE A 213 -0.15 -18.74 7.08
CA PHE A 213 0.03 -17.74 8.14
C PHE A 213 0.42 -18.39 9.47
N LYS A 214 -0.20 -19.51 9.83
CA LYS A 214 0.06 -20.27 11.05
C LYS A 214 1.53 -20.63 11.21
N SER A 215 2.13 -21.29 10.23
CA SER A 215 3.56 -21.67 10.24
C SER A 215 4.52 -20.48 10.08
N ASN A 216 4.02 -19.32 9.68
CA ASN A 216 4.80 -18.09 9.47
C ASN A 216 4.47 -16.98 10.48
N ARG A 217 3.79 -17.29 11.59
CA ARG A 217 3.34 -16.31 12.59
C ARG A 217 4.48 -15.43 13.13
N GLN A 218 5.68 -16.00 13.26
CA GLN A 218 6.91 -15.31 13.68
C GLN A 218 7.40 -14.21 12.72
N HIS A 219 6.87 -14.15 11.50
CA HIS A 219 7.22 -13.12 10.52
C HIS A 219 6.27 -11.93 10.54
N PHE A 220 5.33 -11.87 11.50
CA PHE A 220 4.34 -10.80 11.59
C PHE A 220 4.42 -10.06 12.92
N ASN A 221 4.20 -8.76 12.84
CA ASN A 221 3.77 -7.93 13.95
C ASN A 221 2.29 -7.58 13.75
N VAL A 222 1.50 -7.65 14.82
CA VAL A 222 0.09 -7.26 14.80
C VAL A 222 -0.15 -6.20 15.85
N VAL A 223 -0.57 -5.03 15.40
CA VAL A 223 -0.88 -3.89 16.26
C VAL A 223 -2.36 -3.53 16.15
N VAL A 224 -3.00 -3.25 17.27
CA VAL A 224 -4.31 -2.60 17.32
C VAL A 224 -4.11 -1.12 17.56
N VAL A 225 -4.76 -0.27 16.75
CA VAL A 225 -4.75 1.18 16.91
C VAL A 225 -6.14 1.61 17.37
N PHE A 226 -6.19 2.27 18.52
CA PHE A 226 -7.43 2.76 19.10
C PHE A 226 -7.82 4.08 18.41
N SER A 227 -8.60 3.97 17.34
CA SER A 227 -9.18 5.06 16.57
C SER A 227 -10.67 5.25 16.92
N PRO A 228 -11.01 5.93 18.03
CA PRO A 228 -12.39 6.05 18.47
C PRO A 228 -13.25 6.82 17.48
N SER A 229 -14.47 6.32 17.27
CA SER A 229 -15.57 6.99 16.57
C SER A 229 -16.37 7.86 17.54
N GLU A 230 -17.01 8.92 17.05
CA GLU A 230 -17.92 9.72 17.88
C GLU A 230 -19.21 8.97 18.20
N GLU A 231 -19.69 8.18 17.23
CA GLU A 231 -20.92 7.38 17.33
C GLU A 231 -20.64 5.90 17.05
N SER A 232 -21.46 5.03 17.67
CA SER A 232 -21.35 3.57 17.53
C SER A 232 -21.99 3.07 16.23
N GLY A 233 -21.39 2.02 15.66
CA GLY A 233 -21.77 1.42 14.38
C GLY A 233 -21.30 2.21 13.16
N VAL A 234 -21.63 1.72 11.97
CA VAL A 234 -21.22 2.30 10.66
C VAL A 234 -22.43 2.78 9.87
N ALA A 235 -22.27 3.60 8.83
CA ALA A 235 -23.41 4.15 8.09
C ALA A 235 -24.15 3.08 7.25
N VAL A 236 -25.49 3.20 7.21
CA VAL A 236 -26.38 2.38 6.35
C VAL A 236 -27.25 3.35 5.53
N PRO A 237 -26.76 3.79 4.37
CA PRO A 237 -27.45 4.76 3.51
C PRO A 237 -28.91 4.42 3.18
N ARG A 238 -29.23 3.15 2.86
CA ARG A 238 -30.61 2.71 2.54
C ARG A 238 -31.59 2.88 3.71
N GLU A 239 -31.09 2.91 4.94
CA GLU A 239 -31.86 3.16 6.17
C GLU A 239 -31.77 4.63 6.63
N LYS A 240 -31.11 5.50 5.85
CA LYS A 240 -30.84 6.91 6.18
C LYS A 240 -30.05 7.10 7.47
N ARG A 241 -29.23 6.10 7.87
CA ARG A 241 -28.43 6.14 9.09
C ARG A 241 -26.99 6.53 8.77
N TRP A 242 -26.52 7.65 9.34
CA TRP A 242 -25.21 8.26 9.08
C TRP A 242 -24.51 8.67 10.39
N PRO A 243 -23.98 7.71 11.17
CA PRO A 243 -23.20 8.02 12.36
C PRO A 243 -21.86 8.67 11.97
N ARG A 244 -21.32 9.55 12.82
CA ARG A 244 -19.97 10.12 12.68
C ARG A 244 -18.92 9.13 13.20
N THR A 245 -18.18 8.52 12.29
CA THR A 245 -17.20 7.46 12.60
C THR A 245 -15.79 7.81 12.17
N ALA A 246 -14.80 7.09 12.71
CA ALA A 246 -13.38 7.34 12.52
C ALA A 246 -12.96 7.40 11.05
N PHE A 247 -13.51 6.52 10.21
CA PHE A 247 -13.18 6.43 8.78
C PHE A 247 -14.39 6.63 7.87
N SER A 248 -15.55 7.04 8.41
CA SER A 248 -16.76 7.32 7.62
C SER A 248 -17.16 6.18 6.68
N SER A 249 -17.03 4.93 7.15
CA SER A 249 -17.42 3.77 6.35
C SER A 249 -18.94 3.69 6.19
N HIS A 250 -19.39 3.17 5.06
CA HIS A 250 -20.80 3.00 4.77
C HIS A 250 -21.09 1.72 4.00
N PHE A 251 -22.22 1.08 4.30
CA PHE A 251 -22.83 0.04 3.46
C PHE A 251 -23.35 0.65 2.15
N ASP A 252 -23.98 -0.17 1.31
CA ASP A 252 -24.60 0.28 0.06
C ASP A 252 -23.59 0.86 -0.95
N THR A 253 -22.30 0.52 -0.84
CA THR A 253 -21.29 0.95 -1.81
C THR A 253 -21.67 0.44 -3.20
N PHE A 254 -21.74 1.37 -4.15
CA PHE A 254 -22.21 1.13 -5.53
C PHE A 254 -23.65 0.59 -5.62
N TYR A 255 -24.48 0.91 -4.62
CA TYR A 255 -25.85 0.38 -4.47
C TYR A 255 -25.90 -1.14 -4.29
N SER A 256 -24.83 -1.73 -3.74
CA SER A 256 -24.80 -3.13 -3.29
C SER A 256 -24.97 -3.18 -1.77
N ASP A 257 -26.13 -3.65 -1.30
CA ASP A 257 -26.56 -3.55 0.10
C ASP A 257 -25.50 -3.94 1.14
N ARG A 258 -24.78 -5.03 0.87
CA ARG A 258 -23.81 -5.61 1.82
C ARG A 258 -22.39 -5.11 1.62
N TYR A 259 -22.14 -4.25 0.63
CA TYR A 259 -20.79 -3.78 0.37
C TYR A 259 -20.46 -2.60 1.27
N LEU A 260 -19.71 -2.87 2.35
CA LEU A 260 -19.21 -1.89 3.31
C LEU A 260 -17.80 -1.45 2.91
N THR A 261 -17.63 -0.18 2.56
CA THR A 261 -16.31 0.40 2.26
C THR A 261 -16.16 1.79 2.87
N THR A 262 -14.96 2.34 2.79
CA THR A 262 -14.71 3.78 3.00
C THR A 262 -14.05 4.38 1.77
N ARG A 263 -14.31 5.66 1.54
CA ARG A 263 -13.61 6.49 0.55
C ARG A 263 -12.70 7.55 1.19
N SER A 264 -12.68 7.60 2.53
CA SER A 264 -11.86 8.51 3.33
C SER A 264 -10.56 7.79 3.69
N VAL A 265 -9.61 7.79 2.75
CA VAL A 265 -8.36 7.02 2.88
C VAL A 265 -7.27 7.82 3.60
N LYS A 266 -7.36 9.16 3.58
CA LYS A 266 -6.33 10.07 4.10
C LYS A 266 -6.20 10.13 5.62
#